data_AF-A0A8D8RIT6-F1
#
_entry.id   AF-A0A8D8RIT6-F1
#
_cell.length_a   1.000
_cell.length_b   1.000
_cell.length_c   1.000
_cell.angle_alpha   90.00
_cell.angle_beta   90.00
_cell.angle_gamma   90.00
#
_symmetry.space_group_name_H-M   'P 1'
#
loop_
_entity.id
_entity.type
_entity.pdbx_description
1 polymer ?
#
loop_
_entity_poly.entity_id
_entity_poly.type
_entity_poly.pdbx_seq_one_letter_code
_entity_poly.pdbx_strand_id
1 'polypeptide(L)'
;MYYSLLDQFPDVKIISEEVHAREKCQTKMASATKSTTDSPVELSSNNIEANAMHAESVPVEDVTVWIDPLDATQEFTESLLDYVTTMVCVAVRGVPVMGIIHKPFGDLPQTYWSWNNHGMSSSLLLLNKARSDASETPSIMVSRSHAGTVKSELMSKLGPNIRVIPAGGAGYKVLEVAASNVSAYVHTSKIKKWDICAGDAILRSLGR
;
A
#
# COMPACT_ATOMS: atom_id res chain seq x y z
N MET A 1 0.68 -2.71 -14.88
CA MET A 1 0.13 -3.36 -13.67
C MET A 1 -1.18 -4.09 -13.96
N TYR A 2 -2.32 -3.39 -14.11
CA TYR A 2 -3.64 -4.04 -14.33
C TYR A 2 -3.66 -5.05 -15.48
N TYR A 3 -3.26 -4.66 -16.70
CA TYR A 3 -3.30 -5.56 -17.86
C TYR A 3 -2.33 -6.73 -17.76
N SER A 4 -1.12 -6.51 -17.24
CA SER A 4 -0.14 -7.56 -17.02
C SER A 4 -0.69 -8.65 -16.10
N LEU A 5 -1.41 -8.27 -15.03
CA LEU A 5 -2.03 -9.22 -14.12
C LEU A 5 -3.24 -9.93 -14.75
N LEU A 6 -4.06 -9.22 -15.52
CA LEU A 6 -5.17 -9.83 -16.26
C LEU A 6 -4.70 -10.85 -17.30
N ASP A 7 -3.61 -10.55 -18.00
CA ASP A 7 -3.05 -11.45 -19.02
C ASP A 7 -2.43 -12.70 -18.38
N GLN A 8 -1.83 -12.56 -17.20
CA GLN A 8 -1.20 -13.66 -16.47
C GLN A 8 -2.20 -14.52 -15.67
N PHE A 9 -3.26 -13.90 -15.13
CA PHE A 9 -4.26 -14.53 -14.27
C PHE A 9 -5.68 -14.18 -14.74
N PRO A 10 -6.13 -14.72 -15.89
CA PRO A 10 -7.38 -14.30 -16.53
C PRO A 10 -8.63 -14.62 -15.71
N ASP A 11 -8.58 -15.65 -14.86
CA ASP A 11 -9.71 -16.09 -14.04
C ASP A 11 -9.78 -15.38 -12.68
N VAL A 12 -8.75 -14.63 -12.29
CA VAL A 12 -8.73 -13.87 -11.03
C VAL A 12 -9.51 -12.58 -11.19
N LYS A 13 -10.34 -12.25 -10.19
CA LYS A 13 -11.05 -10.97 -10.16
C LYS A 13 -10.06 -9.83 -9.85
N ILE A 14 -9.81 -8.95 -10.82
CA ILE A 14 -8.94 -7.78 -10.66
C ILE A 14 -9.75 -6.49 -10.74
N ILE A 15 -9.59 -5.61 -9.76
CA ILE A 15 -10.26 -4.32 -9.68
C ILE A 15 -9.20 -3.23 -9.50
N SER A 16 -9.19 -2.25 -10.41
CA SER A 16 -8.28 -1.11 -10.39
C SER A 16 -9.07 0.18 -10.25
N GLU A 17 -8.53 1.19 -9.57
CA GLU A 17 -9.10 2.54 -9.53
C GLU A 17 -9.35 3.05 -10.95
N GLU A 18 -8.31 2.99 -11.78
CA GLU A 18 -8.37 3.40 -13.17
C GLU A 18 -8.59 2.18 -14.08
N VAL A 19 -9.60 2.26 -14.94
CA VAL A 19 -9.87 1.29 -16.00
C VAL A 19 -9.97 2.06 -17.32
N HIS A 20 -8.89 2.04 -18.11
CA HIS A 20 -8.87 2.67 -19.43
C HIS A 20 -8.88 1.62 -20.53
N ALA A 21 -9.54 1.88 -21.67
CA ALA A 21 -9.55 0.97 -22.82
C ALA A 21 -8.14 0.53 -23.25
N ARG A 22 -7.93 -0.79 -23.45
CA ARG A 22 -6.64 -1.41 -23.88
C ARG A 22 -5.97 -0.67 -25.03
N GLU A 23 -6.76 -0.19 -25.99
CA GLU A 23 -6.29 0.46 -27.22
C GLU A 23 -5.45 1.72 -26.96
N LYS A 24 -5.74 2.48 -25.89
CA LYS A 24 -4.97 3.69 -25.53
C LYS A 24 -3.61 3.39 -24.90
N CYS A 25 -3.41 2.17 -24.38
CA CYS A 25 -2.18 1.79 -23.69
C CYS A 25 -1.13 1.19 -24.65
N GLN A 26 -1.58 0.43 -25.65
CA GLN A 26 -0.70 -0.21 -26.64
C GLN A 26 0.02 0.81 -27.54
N THR A 27 -0.60 1.94 -27.87
CA THR A 27 -0.02 2.97 -28.74
C THR A 27 1.19 3.69 -28.12
N LYS A 28 1.35 3.67 -26.78
CA LYS A 28 2.50 4.28 -26.09
C LYS A 28 3.60 3.29 -25.70
N MET A 29 3.25 2.02 -25.46
CA MET A 29 4.22 0.96 -25.13
C MET A 29 5.07 0.53 -26.35
N ALA A 30 4.56 0.68 -27.58
CA ALA A 30 5.29 0.32 -28.81
C ALA A 30 6.57 1.18 -29.06
N SER A 31 6.71 2.33 -28.40
CA SER A 31 7.95 3.13 -28.44
C SER A 31 8.94 2.77 -27.32
N ALA A 32 8.51 1.97 -26.33
CA ALA A 32 9.33 1.56 -25.19
C ALA A 32 9.77 0.09 -25.26
N THR A 33 9.41 -0.63 -26.33
CA THR A 33 9.89 -2.00 -26.62
C THR A 33 11.36 -1.99 -27.04
N LYS A 34 12.26 -1.73 -26.08
CA LYS A 34 13.43 -2.60 -25.95
C LYS A 34 12.95 -3.80 -25.13
N SER A 35 12.93 -4.94 -25.79
CA SER A 35 12.80 -6.27 -25.21
C SER A 35 13.56 -6.38 -23.89
N THR A 36 12.91 -6.16 -22.76
CA THR A 36 13.27 -6.85 -21.52
C THR A 36 12.54 -8.18 -21.59
N THR A 37 13.28 -9.22 -21.98
CA THR A 37 13.03 -10.55 -21.44
C THR A 37 13.25 -10.42 -19.94
N ASP A 38 12.26 -9.90 -19.22
CA ASP A 38 12.20 -10.09 -17.78
C ASP A 38 11.87 -11.56 -17.59
N SER A 39 12.93 -12.37 -17.56
CA SER A 39 12.96 -13.58 -16.75
C SER A 39 12.20 -13.28 -15.46
N PRO A 40 11.38 -14.20 -14.93
CA PRO A 40 10.78 -14.01 -13.61
C PRO A 40 11.87 -13.47 -12.71
N VAL A 41 11.65 -12.31 -12.08
CA VAL A 41 12.57 -11.84 -11.05
C VAL A 41 12.63 -13.00 -10.08
N GLU A 42 13.73 -13.76 -10.12
CA GLU A 42 14.03 -14.72 -9.10
C GLU A 42 14.12 -13.85 -7.85
N LEU A 43 13.03 -13.83 -7.07
CA LEU A 43 13.07 -13.45 -5.69
C LEU A 43 14.14 -14.36 -5.12
N SER A 44 15.37 -13.86 -5.06
CA SER A 44 16.48 -14.66 -4.59
C SER A 44 16.04 -15.17 -3.22
N SER A 45 16.08 -16.49 -3.08
CA SER A 45 15.62 -17.25 -1.93
C SER A 45 16.32 -16.85 -0.61
N ASN A 46 17.17 -15.83 -0.67
CA ASN A 46 17.99 -15.29 0.39
C ASN A 46 17.29 -14.15 1.17
N ASN A 47 16.17 -13.59 0.69
CA ASN A 47 15.44 -12.51 1.37
C ASN A 47 14.07 -12.92 1.93
N ILE A 48 13.68 -14.17 1.74
CA ILE A 48 12.55 -14.79 2.42
C ILE A 48 13.22 -15.70 3.44
N GLU A 49 13.15 -15.38 4.75
CA GLU A 49 13.44 -16.39 5.76
C GLU A 49 12.53 -17.58 5.43
N ALA A 50 13.11 -18.63 4.87
CA ALA A 50 12.40 -19.80 4.36
C ALA A 50 11.87 -20.65 5.52
N ASN A 51 11.06 -20.06 6.39
CA ASN A 51 10.07 -20.82 7.13
C ASN A 51 9.04 -21.22 6.09
N ALA A 52 9.14 -22.49 5.67
CA ALA A 52 8.25 -23.21 4.76
C ALA A 52 6.99 -22.40 4.39
N MET A 53 7.06 -21.68 3.26
CA MET A 53 5.87 -21.08 2.66
C MET A 53 4.95 -22.25 2.31
N HIS A 54 4.07 -22.61 3.23
CA HIS A 54 3.07 -23.63 2.97
C HIS A 54 2.20 -23.10 1.84
N ALA A 55 2.26 -23.74 0.67
CA ALA A 55 1.38 -23.37 -0.43
C ALA A 55 -0.06 -23.57 0.03
N GLU A 56 -0.82 -22.48 0.12
CA GLU A 56 -2.25 -22.53 0.41
C GLU A 56 -2.99 -22.57 -0.94
N SER A 57 -3.81 -23.59 -1.13
CA SER A 57 -4.71 -23.66 -2.28
C SER A 57 -6.01 -22.95 -1.92
N VAL A 58 -6.36 -21.93 -2.69
CA VAL A 58 -7.61 -21.18 -2.56
C VAL A 58 -8.37 -21.24 -3.88
N PRO A 59 -9.71 -21.35 -3.85
CA PRO A 59 -10.52 -21.23 -5.05
C PRO A 59 -10.31 -19.86 -5.71
N VAL A 60 -10.21 -19.82 -7.04
CA VAL A 60 -9.90 -18.58 -7.77
C VAL A 60 -10.99 -17.54 -7.61
N GLU A 61 -12.25 -17.98 -7.50
CA GLU A 61 -13.43 -17.16 -7.27
C GLU A 61 -13.41 -16.40 -5.93
N ASP A 62 -12.65 -16.92 -4.96
CA ASP A 62 -12.47 -16.29 -3.66
C ASP A 62 -11.38 -15.21 -3.68
N VAL A 63 -10.57 -15.16 -4.74
CA VAL A 63 -9.45 -14.22 -4.87
C VAL A 63 -9.92 -12.94 -5.54
N THR A 64 -9.64 -11.80 -4.90
CA THR A 64 -9.79 -10.47 -5.50
C THR A 64 -8.50 -9.68 -5.36
N VAL A 65 -8.01 -9.14 -6.47
CA VAL A 65 -6.87 -8.22 -6.50
C VAL A 65 -7.38 -6.78 -6.59
N TRP A 66 -6.95 -5.92 -5.68
CA TRP A 66 -7.24 -4.49 -5.69
C TRP A 66 -5.99 -3.70 -6.06
N ILE A 67 -6.14 -2.73 -6.96
CA ILE A 67 -5.03 -1.92 -7.48
C ILE A 67 -5.39 -0.44 -7.37
N ASP A 68 -4.52 0.32 -6.72
CA ASP A 68 -4.43 1.76 -6.90
C ASP A 68 -3.12 2.02 -7.67
N PRO A 69 -3.20 2.43 -8.95
CA PRO A 69 -2.00 2.65 -9.77
C PRO A 69 -1.22 3.89 -9.34
N LEU A 70 -1.86 4.89 -8.72
CA LEU A 70 -1.25 6.16 -8.32
C LEU A 70 -2.05 6.81 -7.18
N ASP A 71 -1.75 6.38 -5.96
CA ASP A 71 -2.26 6.99 -4.74
C ASP A 71 -1.64 8.37 -4.55
N ALA A 72 -2.39 9.29 -3.96
CA ALA A 72 -2.02 10.70 -3.81
C ALA A 72 -1.92 11.45 -5.15
N THR A 73 -2.87 11.22 -6.08
CA THR A 73 -2.92 11.92 -7.38
C THR A 73 -2.89 13.44 -7.22
N GLN A 74 -3.59 14.02 -6.23
CA GLN A 74 -3.54 15.45 -5.98
C GLN A 74 -2.12 15.91 -5.60
N GLU A 75 -1.49 15.22 -4.65
CA GLU A 75 -0.11 15.48 -4.23
C GLU A 75 0.88 15.39 -5.39
N PHE A 76 0.69 14.41 -6.27
CA PHE A 76 1.50 14.27 -7.47
C PHE A 76 1.42 15.51 -8.35
N THR A 77 0.21 16.06 -8.59
CA THR A 77 0.03 17.30 -9.36
C THR A 77 0.63 18.53 -8.68
N GLU A 78 0.76 18.51 -7.35
CA GLU A 78 1.34 19.58 -6.54
C GLU A 78 2.86 19.42 -6.34
N SER A 79 3.50 18.46 -7.01
CA SER A 79 4.92 18.10 -6.83
C SER A 79 5.29 17.65 -5.41
N LEU A 80 4.33 17.19 -4.62
CA LEU A 80 4.52 16.63 -3.28
C LEU A 80 4.74 15.13 -3.36
N LEU A 81 5.83 14.75 -4.03
CA LEU A 81 6.10 13.38 -4.48
C LEU A 81 6.30 12.38 -3.34
N ASP A 82 6.63 12.85 -2.13
CA ASP A 82 6.83 11.99 -0.95
C ASP A 82 5.58 11.20 -0.54
N TYR A 83 4.39 11.71 -0.87
CA TYR A 83 3.12 11.07 -0.53
C TYR A 83 2.68 10.03 -1.55
N VAL A 84 3.26 10.04 -2.74
CA VAL A 84 2.78 9.25 -3.87
C VAL A 84 3.20 7.80 -3.69
N THR A 85 2.24 6.90 -3.84
CA THR A 85 2.49 5.46 -3.81
C THR A 85 1.74 4.73 -4.91
N THR A 86 2.15 3.49 -5.20
CA THR A 86 1.34 2.54 -5.97
C THR A 86 1.00 1.38 -5.05
N MET A 87 -0.25 0.92 -5.06
CA MET A 87 -0.73 -0.09 -4.13
C MET A 87 -1.36 -1.27 -4.85
N VAL A 88 -1.01 -2.48 -4.40
CA VAL A 88 -1.62 -3.73 -4.84
C VAL A 88 -1.96 -4.56 -3.61
N CYS A 89 -3.13 -5.16 -3.63
CA CYS A 89 -3.59 -6.03 -2.56
C CYS A 89 -4.19 -7.30 -3.14
N VAL A 90 -3.91 -8.43 -2.51
CA VAL A 90 -4.64 -9.68 -2.74
C VAL A 90 -5.50 -9.94 -1.51
N ALA A 91 -6.80 -10.10 -1.74
CA ALA A 91 -7.77 -10.48 -0.73
C ALA A 91 -8.36 -11.85 -1.07
N VAL A 92 -8.48 -12.71 -0.06
CA VAL A 92 -9.14 -14.03 -0.16
C VAL A 92 -10.40 -13.98 0.67
N ARG A 93 -11.55 -14.29 0.06
CA ARG A 93 -12.89 -14.19 0.69
C ARG A 93 -13.12 -12.81 1.34
N GLY A 94 -12.61 -11.77 0.70
CA GLY A 94 -12.72 -10.37 1.16
C GLY A 94 -11.76 -9.96 2.27
N VAL A 95 -10.88 -10.85 2.75
CA VAL A 95 -9.87 -10.54 3.77
C VAL A 95 -8.53 -10.25 3.09
N PRO A 96 -7.89 -9.10 3.32
CA PRO A 96 -6.55 -8.81 2.79
C PRO A 96 -5.50 -9.78 3.34
N VAL A 97 -4.84 -10.53 2.45
CA VAL A 97 -3.82 -11.54 2.79
C VAL A 97 -2.43 -11.14 2.32
N MET A 98 -2.34 -10.38 1.23
CA MET A 98 -1.09 -9.81 0.73
C MET A 98 -1.28 -8.34 0.42
N GLY A 99 -0.29 -7.53 0.77
CA GLY A 99 -0.28 -6.09 0.50
C GLY A 99 1.08 -5.68 -0.02
N ILE A 100 1.07 -4.84 -1.06
CA ILE A 100 2.24 -4.23 -1.67
C ILE A 100 1.99 -2.73 -1.71
N ILE A 101 2.91 -1.95 -1.14
CA ILE A 101 2.97 -0.49 -1.27
C ILE A 101 4.35 -0.14 -1.81
N HIS A 102 4.38 0.51 -2.97
CA HIS A 102 5.60 1.00 -3.59
C HIS A 102 5.64 2.53 -3.48
N LYS A 103 6.74 3.07 -2.95
CA LYS A 103 7.06 4.50 -2.96
C LYS A 103 8.06 4.77 -4.09
N PRO A 104 7.61 5.29 -5.26
CA PRO A 104 8.47 5.42 -6.45
C PRO A 104 9.40 6.63 -6.43
N PHE A 105 9.14 7.63 -5.58
CA PHE A 105 9.91 8.88 -5.52
C PHE A 105 10.70 9.01 -4.21
N GLY A 106 11.80 9.76 -4.28
CA GLY A 106 12.78 9.94 -3.21
C GLY A 106 14.17 9.48 -3.65
N ASP A 107 15.17 9.63 -2.78
CA ASP A 107 16.56 9.25 -3.08
C ASP A 107 16.71 7.75 -3.36
N LEU A 108 15.86 6.94 -2.71
CA LEU A 108 15.79 5.48 -2.88
C LEU A 108 14.32 5.05 -2.99
N PRO A 109 13.86 4.70 -4.20
CA PRO A 109 12.56 4.07 -4.39
C PRO A 109 12.47 2.78 -3.57
N GLN A 110 11.34 2.57 -2.90
CA GLN A 110 11.20 1.48 -1.93
C GLN A 110 9.89 0.73 -2.10
N THR A 111 9.95 -0.60 -2.05
CA THR A 111 8.78 -1.48 -2.04
C THR A 111 8.64 -2.17 -0.70
N TYR A 112 7.46 -2.04 -0.09
CA TYR A 112 7.05 -2.73 1.10
C TYR A 112 6.01 -3.77 0.71
N TRP A 113 6.21 -5.02 1.10
CA TRP A 113 5.22 -6.05 0.87
C TRP A 113 5.10 -6.99 2.06
N SER A 114 3.94 -7.59 2.20
CA SER A 114 3.65 -8.64 3.18
C SER A 114 2.76 -9.71 2.57
N TRP A 115 2.92 -10.93 3.08
CA TRP A 115 1.99 -12.03 2.97
C TRP A 115 1.75 -12.56 4.37
N ASN A 116 0.56 -12.29 4.90
CA ASN A 116 0.15 -12.64 6.26
C ASN A 116 0.38 -14.12 6.54
N ASN A 117 1.17 -14.43 7.58
CA ASN A 117 1.59 -15.78 7.98
C ASN A 117 2.64 -16.48 7.10
N HIS A 118 3.20 -15.82 6.07
CA HIS A 118 4.23 -16.42 5.21
C HIS A 118 5.53 -15.61 5.17
N GLY A 119 5.45 -14.28 5.14
CA GLY A 119 6.64 -13.45 5.10
C GLY A 119 6.37 -11.99 4.75
N MET A 120 7.42 -11.17 4.77
CA MET A 120 7.36 -9.77 4.39
C MET A 120 8.71 -9.30 3.85
N SER A 121 8.73 -8.15 3.18
CA SER A 121 9.96 -7.61 2.60
C SER A 121 10.97 -7.19 3.67
N SER A 122 12.27 -7.26 3.36
CA SER A 122 13.34 -6.78 4.24
C SER A 122 13.15 -5.30 4.61
N SER A 123 12.67 -4.49 3.69
CA SER A 123 12.32 -3.08 3.91
C SER A 123 11.21 -2.91 4.94
N LEU A 124 10.20 -3.78 4.93
CA LEU A 124 9.12 -3.77 5.92
C LEU A 124 9.61 -4.28 7.29
N LEU A 125 10.49 -5.30 7.32
CA LEU A 125 11.13 -5.76 8.54
C LEU A 125 11.99 -4.67 9.20
N LEU A 126 12.80 -3.96 8.41
CA LEU A 126 13.64 -2.86 8.90
C LEU A 126 12.78 -1.72 9.45
N LEU A 127 11.71 -1.38 8.73
CA LEU A 127 10.75 -0.36 9.13
C LEU A 127 10.06 -0.71 10.45
N ASN A 128 9.73 -1.98 10.71
CA ASN A 128 9.16 -2.42 11.99
C ASN A 128 10.19 -2.45 13.14
N LYS A 129 11.45 -2.78 12.85
CA LYS A 129 12.55 -2.81 13.86
C LYS A 129 12.97 -1.42 14.32
N ALA A 130 12.83 -0.40 13.46
CA ALA A 130 13.17 0.99 13.77
C ALA A 130 12.22 1.67 14.79
N ARG A 131 11.47 0.88 15.58
CA ARG A 131 10.50 1.36 16.56
C ARG A 131 11.18 2.35 17.52
N SER A 132 10.88 3.63 17.35
CA SER A 132 11.29 4.65 18.32
C SER A 132 10.52 4.42 19.61
N ASP A 133 11.14 4.77 20.75
CA ASP A 133 10.42 4.87 22.01
C ASP A 133 9.14 5.71 21.81
N ALA A 134 8.01 5.18 22.27
CA ALA A 134 6.73 5.84 22.09
C ALA A 134 6.79 7.23 22.73
N SER A 135 6.60 8.27 21.91
CA SER A 135 6.41 9.62 22.44
C SER A 135 5.23 9.62 23.41
N GLU A 136 5.37 10.30 24.55
CA GLU A 136 4.28 10.42 25.52
C GLU A 136 3.02 11.11 24.96
N THR A 137 3.17 11.86 23.86
CA THR A 137 2.06 12.53 23.17
C THR A 137 1.64 11.74 21.93
N PRO A 138 0.42 11.17 21.89
CA PRO A 138 -0.09 10.47 20.72
C PRO A 138 -0.10 11.38 19.48
N SER A 139 0.45 10.88 18.37
CA SER A 139 0.42 11.56 17.08
C SER A 139 -0.55 10.87 16.13
N ILE A 140 -1.45 11.64 15.53
CA ILE A 140 -2.52 11.13 14.67
C ILE A 140 -2.40 11.77 13.30
N MET A 141 -2.22 10.95 12.27
CA MET A 141 -2.17 11.40 10.89
C MET A 141 -3.58 11.45 10.29
N VAL A 142 -3.87 12.51 9.55
CA VAL A 142 -5.16 12.76 8.89
C VAL A 142 -4.96 13.22 7.45
N SER A 143 -5.99 13.13 6.61
CA SER A 143 -5.91 13.62 5.23
C SER A 143 -5.62 15.13 5.18
N ARG A 144 -4.63 15.56 4.37
CA ARG A 144 -4.37 16.98 4.08
C ARG A 144 -5.55 17.63 3.37
N SER A 145 -6.03 17.01 2.29
CA SER A 145 -7.08 17.57 1.43
C SER A 145 -8.49 17.53 2.05
N HIS A 146 -8.68 16.73 3.09
CA HIS A 146 -9.98 16.55 3.77
C HIS A 146 -9.86 16.72 5.29
N ALA A 147 -9.01 17.64 5.75
CA ALA A 147 -8.76 17.82 7.19
C ALA A 147 -10.00 18.27 7.98
N GLY A 148 -10.91 19.02 7.34
CA GLY A 148 -12.24 19.41 7.86
C GLY A 148 -12.28 19.74 9.35
N THR A 149 -13.24 19.15 10.06
CA THR A 149 -13.41 19.24 11.52
C THR A 149 -12.71 18.11 12.28
N VAL A 150 -11.91 17.27 11.59
CA VAL A 150 -11.33 16.05 12.17
C VAL A 150 -10.45 16.38 13.36
N LYS A 151 -9.65 17.45 13.26
CA LYS A 151 -8.79 17.88 14.36
C LYS A 151 -9.60 18.24 15.62
N SER A 152 -10.65 19.05 15.48
CA SER A 152 -11.50 19.43 16.61
C SER A 152 -12.24 18.25 17.20
N GLU A 153 -12.70 17.32 16.36
CA GLU A 153 -13.39 16.11 16.83
C GLU A 153 -12.44 15.16 17.58
N LEU A 154 -11.23 14.96 17.06
CA LEU A 154 -10.19 14.17 17.72
C LEU A 154 -9.81 14.78 19.07
N MET A 155 -9.59 16.10 19.13
CA MET A 155 -9.26 16.78 20.39
C MET A 155 -10.41 16.72 21.41
N SER A 156 -11.67 16.76 20.95
CA SER A 156 -12.83 16.60 21.82
C SER A 156 -12.96 15.18 22.40
N LYS A 157 -12.52 14.15 21.67
CA LYS A 157 -12.67 12.74 22.08
C LYS A 157 -11.45 12.18 22.82
N LEU A 158 -10.25 12.58 22.43
CA LEU A 158 -8.98 12.05 22.94
C LEU A 158 -8.25 13.03 23.88
N GLY A 159 -8.80 14.25 24.03
CA GLY A 159 -8.20 15.32 24.82
C GLY A 159 -7.25 16.21 24.01
N PRO A 160 -6.80 17.32 24.60
CA PRO A 160 -5.98 18.32 23.91
C PRO A 160 -4.53 17.86 23.68
N ASN A 161 -4.06 16.83 24.41
CA ASN A 161 -2.69 16.34 24.38
C ASN A 161 -2.48 15.33 23.23
N ILE A 162 -2.85 15.72 22.01
CA ILE A 162 -2.61 14.95 20.79
C ILE A 162 -1.96 15.83 19.73
N ARG A 163 -1.09 15.25 18.90
CA ARG A 163 -0.50 15.93 17.75
C ARG A 163 -1.17 15.47 16.47
N VAL A 164 -1.97 16.34 15.85
CA VAL A 164 -2.61 16.04 14.55
C VAL A 164 -1.72 16.46 13.40
N ILE A 165 -1.41 15.54 12.49
CA ILE A 165 -0.47 15.73 11.37
C ILE A 165 -1.22 15.52 10.04
N PRO A 166 -1.38 16.56 9.19
CA PRO A 166 -1.97 16.39 7.87
C PRO A 166 -0.97 15.75 6.89
N ALA A 167 -1.41 14.76 6.12
CA ALA A 167 -0.61 14.11 5.08
C ALA A 167 -1.47 13.64 3.87
N GLY A 168 -0.84 13.62 2.70
CA GLY A 168 -1.42 13.03 1.47
C GLY A 168 -1.21 11.52 1.41
N GLY A 169 -1.87 10.85 0.45
CA GLY A 169 -1.68 9.42 0.14
C GLY A 169 -2.12 8.42 1.22
N ALA A 170 -3.07 7.54 0.94
CA ALA A 170 -3.46 6.50 1.89
C ALA A 170 -2.29 5.56 2.19
N GLY A 171 -1.53 5.16 1.17
CA GLY A 171 -0.35 4.29 1.30
C GLY A 171 0.74 4.92 2.15
N TYR A 172 1.05 6.21 1.93
CA TYR A 172 2.01 6.94 2.77
C TYR A 172 1.60 6.95 4.24
N LYS A 173 0.34 7.32 4.54
CA LYS A 173 -0.17 7.36 5.92
C LYS A 173 -0.08 6.00 6.61
N VAL A 174 -0.35 4.92 5.89
CA VAL A 174 -0.21 3.56 6.44
C VAL A 174 1.26 3.21 6.70
N LEU A 175 2.18 3.56 5.81
CA LEU A 175 3.61 3.32 6.04
C LEU A 175 4.14 4.08 7.26
N GLU A 176 3.65 5.30 7.51
CA GLU A 176 4.00 6.06 8.72
C GLU A 176 3.48 5.40 10.01
N VAL A 177 2.28 4.80 9.96
CA VAL A 177 1.75 3.97 11.06
C VAL A 177 2.59 2.70 11.22
N ALA A 178 2.93 2.01 10.13
CA ALA A 178 3.75 0.80 10.15
C ALA A 178 5.15 1.09 10.74
N ALA A 179 5.72 2.27 10.45
CA ALA A 179 7.02 2.72 10.95
C ALA A 179 6.97 3.15 12.42
N SER A 180 5.77 3.29 12.99
CA SER A 180 5.56 3.87 14.33
C SER A 180 5.95 5.35 14.43
N ASN A 181 6.07 6.06 13.31
CA ASN A 181 6.27 7.51 13.28
C ASN A 181 5.03 8.25 13.79
N VAL A 182 3.86 7.64 13.58
CA VAL A 182 2.57 8.08 14.14
C VAL A 182 1.86 6.96 14.89
N SER A 183 1.08 7.34 15.89
CA SER A 183 0.28 6.42 16.71
C SER A 183 -0.95 5.88 15.96
N ALA A 184 -1.56 6.70 15.09
CA ALA A 184 -2.74 6.30 14.34
C ALA A 184 -2.88 7.08 13.03
N TYR A 185 -3.54 6.45 12.05
CA TYR A 185 -4.11 7.12 10.87
C TYR A 185 -5.62 7.12 11.01
N VAL A 186 -6.24 8.31 10.98
CA VAL A 186 -7.69 8.49 11.02
C VAL A 186 -8.19 9.11 9.72
N HIS A 187 -9.22 8.50 9.16
CA HIS A 187 -9.90 8.97 7.94
C HIS A 187 -11.41 9.04 8.19
N THR A 188 -12.02 10.18 7.86
CA THR A 188 -13.46 10.44 8.09
C THR A 188 -14.24 10.74 6.81
N SER A 189 -13.54 10.91 5.69
CA SER A 189 -14.15 11.17 4.39
C SER A 189 -14.29 9.89 3.57
N LYS A 190 -14.74 10.02 2.32
CA LYS A 190 -14.85 8.86 1.41
C LYS A 190 -13.47 8.27 1.16
N ILE A 191 -13.40 6.94 1.16
CA ILE A 191 -12.23 6.14 0.81
C ILE A 191 -12.70 4.88 0.09
N LYS A 192 -11.85 4.30 -0.76
CA LYS A 192 -12.15 3.12 -1.58
C LYS A 192 -11.37 1.91 -1.07
N LYS A 193 -11.72 0.74 -1.61
CA LYS A 193 -11.12 -0.54 -1.20
C LYS A 193 -9.65 -0.64 -1.63
N TRP A 194 -9.30 -0.12 -2.80
CA TRP A 194 -7.91 -0.09 -3.27
C TRP A 194 -7.02 0.78 -2.38
N ASP A 195 -7.56 1.88 -1.81
CA ASP A 195 -6.84 2.75 -0.88
C ASP A 195 -6.46 2.09 0.47
N ILE A 196 -7.23 1.09 0.91
CA ILE A 196 -7.11 0.50 2.26
C ILE A 196 -6.57 -0.92 2.27
N CYS A 197 -6.80 -1.70 1.20
CA CYS A 197 -6.57 -3.14 1.21
C CYS A 197 -5.10 -3.49 1.42
N ALA A 198 -4.20 -2.86 0.66
CA ALA A 198 -2.76 -3.13 0.75
C ALA A 198 -2.21 -2.73 2.13
N GLY A 199 -2.67 -1.60 2.64
CA GLY A 199 -2.31 -1.11 3.96
C GLY A 199 -2.78 -2.01 5.10
N ASP A 200 -4.02 -2.50 5.04
CA ASP A 200 -4.57 -3.45 6.01
C ASP A 200 -3.75 -4.75 6.07
N ALA A 201 -3.41 -5.32 4.91
CA ALA A 201 -2.55 -6.50 4.87
C ALA A 201 -1.18 -6.24 5.51
N ILE A 202 -0.54 -5.10 5.20
CA ILE A 202 0.74 -4.72 5.81
C ILE A 202 0.62 -4.58 7.33
N LEU A 203 -0.36 -3.85 7.84
CA LEU A 203 -0.52 -3.64 9.28
C LEU A 203 -0.80 -4.95 10.02
N ARG A 204 -1.66 -5.82 9.48
CA ARG A 204 -1.93 -7.16 10.03
C ARG A 204 -0.65 -7.99 10.15
N SER A 205 0.21 -7.97 9.12
CA SER A 205 1.49 -8.70 9.13
C SER A 205 2.44 -8.24 10.24
N LEU A 206 2.30 -6.98 10.69
CA LEU A 206 3.05 -6.38 11.79
C LEU A 206 2.36 -6.54 13.15
N GLY A 207 1.18 -7.16 13.21
CA GLY A 207 0.38 -7.29 14.42
C GLY A 207 -0.28 -5.98 14.89
N ARG A 208 -0.65 -5.11 13.95
CA ARG A 208 -1.30 -3.81 14.19
C ARG A 208 -2.72 -3.77 13.63
#